data_AF-R6U3I9-F1
#
_entry.id   AF-R6U3I9-F1
#
_cell.length_a   1.000
_cell.length_b   1.000
_cell.length_c   1.000
_cell.angle_alpha   90.00
_cell.angle_beta   90.00
_cell.angle_gamma   90.00
#
_symmetry.space_group_name_H-M   'P 1'
#
loop_
_entity.id
_entity.type
_entity.pdbx_description
1 polymer ?
#
loop_
_entity_poly.entity_id
_entity_poly.type
_entity_poly.pdbx_seq_one_letter_code
_entity_poly.pdbx_strand_id
1 'polypeptide(L)'
;MNVDNPYNLNLESTESQTVSENRADESVLKETFKEYFGGLNYFFAAEQTDFTPEDVIAHIGVDPSEYRYDAEREAQIYSWYAAKSKARVLHVWFKDGKLYACGAYNLGFPKMS
;
A
#
# COMPACT_ATOMS: atom_id res chain seq x y z
N MET A 1 -3.08 -17.74 -18.78
CA MET A 1 -4.28 -16.95 -18.46
C MET A 1 -4.35 -16.89 -16.94
N ASN A 2 -3.85 -15.81 -16.34
CA ASN A 2 -3.75 -15.70 -14.88
C ASN A 2 -5.09 -15.23 -14.30
N VAL A 3 -5.96 -16.21 -14.06
CA VAL A 3 -6.84 -16.27 -12.89
C VAL A 3 -5.89 -16.28 -11.67
N ASP A 4 -5.85 -15.34 -10.74
CA ASP A 4 -6.92 -14.66 -10.01
C ASP A 4 -6.46 -13.25 -9.61
N ASN A 5 -6.90 -12.22 -10.34
CA ASN A 5 -6.86 -10.84 -9.84
C ASN A 5 -8.33 -10.36 -9.70
N PRO A 6 -8.89 -10.31 -8.49
CA PRO A 6 -10.31 -10.01 -8.27
C PRO A 6 -10.71 -8.62 -8.76
N TYR A 7 -9.74 -7.75 -8.99
CA TYR A 7 -9.94 -6.37 -9.42
C TYR A 7 -9.82 -6.17 -10.94
N ASN A 8 -9.52 -7.22 -11.71
CA ASN A 8 -9.33 -7.16 -13.17
C ASN A 8 -8.32 -6.10 -13.61
N LEU A 9 -7.20 -5.97 -12.87
CA LEU A 9 -6.15 -4.99 -13.15
C LEU A 9 -5.14 -5.52 -14.17
N ASN A 10 -4.63 -4.62 -14.99
CA ASN A 10 -3.38 -4.85 -15.71
C ASN A 10 -2.21 -4.69 -14.74
N LEU A 11 -1.62 -5.80 -14.31
CA LEU A 11 -0.55 -5.82 -13.31
C LEU A 11 0.78 -5.23 -13.81
N GLU A 12 0.94 -4.96 -15.11
CA GLU A 12 2.15 -4.35 -15.68
C GLU A 12 1.97 -2.85 -16.00
N SER A 13 0.75 -2.32 -15.83
CA SER A 13 0.46 -0.92 -16.16
C SER A 13 1.08 0.03 -15.15
N THR A 14 1.90 0.96 -15.65
CA THR A 14 2.43 2.08 -14.87
C THR A 14 1.40 3.18 -14.59
N GLU A 15 0.29 3.17 -15.33
CA GLU A 15 -0.84 4.07 -15.09
C GLU A 15 -1.66 3.61 -13.89
N SER A 16 -2.12 4.57 -13.09
CA SER A 16 -3.04 4.34 -11.97
C SER A 16 -4.36 3.71 -12.44
N GLN A 17 -4.74 2.62 -11.80
CA GLN A 17 -6.01 1.92 -12.00
C GLN A 17 -6.81 1.95 -10.71
N THR A 18 -8.09 2.33 -10.78
CA THR A 18 -8.99 2.28 -9.64
C THR A 18 -9.24 0.84 -9.24
N VAL A 19 -9.03 0.53 -7.96
CA VAL A 19 -9.29 -0.79 -7.37
C VAL A 19 -10.64 -0.77 -6.65
N SER A 20 -10.85 0.26 -5.82
CA SER A 20 -12.08 0.44 -5.05
C SER A 20 -12.36 1.90 -4.73
N GLU A 21 -13.64 2.23 -4.55
CA GLU A 21 -14.09 3.53 -4.03
C GLU A 21 -14.02 3.61 -2.49
N ASN A 22 -13.67 2.49 -1.82
CA ASN A 22 -13.49 2.44 -0.37
C ASN A 22 -12.30 3.32 0.08
N ARG A 23 -12.41 3.84 1.29
CA ARG A 23 -11.38 4.66 1.94
C ARG A 23 -11.08 4.09 3.31
N ALA A 24 -9.80 4.05 3.65
CA ALA A 24 -9.37 3.65 4.99
C ALA A 24 -9.56 4.82 5.95
N ASP A 25 -9.73 4.54 7.24
CA ASP A 25 -9.65 5.60 8.24
C ASP A 25 -8.21 6.13 8.32
N GLU A 26 -8.05 7.44 8.50
CA GLU A 26 -6.73 8.06 8.64
C GLU A 26 -5.97 7.50 9.85
N SER A 27 -6.64 7.20 10.96
CA SER A 27 -6.01 6.60 12.14
C SER A 27 -5.51 5.19 11.86
N VAL A 28 -6.24 4.40 11.06
CA VAL A 28 -5.82 3.06 10.64
C VAL A 28 -4.57 3.15 9.78
N LEU A 29 -4.53 4.04 8.78
CA LEU A 29 -3.31 4.20 7.97
C LEU A 29 -2.10 4.68 8.78
N LYS A 30 -2.32 5.51 9.81
CA LYS A 30 -1.25 5.92 10.73
C LYS A 30 -0.73 4.78 11.59
N GLU A 31 -1.64 3.99 12.16
CA GLU A 31 -1.31 2.80 12.95
C GLU A 31 -0.58 1.78 12.07
N THR A 32 -1.09 1.49 10.88
CA THR A 32 -0.47 0.53 9.95
C THR A 32 0.98 0.94 9.65
N PHE A 33 1.23 2.22 9.38
CA PHE A 33 2.60 2.71 9.16
C PHE A 33 3.46 2.62 10.43
N LYS A 34 2.98 3.09 11.59
CA LYS A 34 3.81 3.23 12.80
C LYS A 34 4.03 1.92 13.55
N GLU A 35 3.00 1.11 13.65
CA GLU A 35 2.94 -0.05 14.54
C GLU A 35 3.08 -1.32 13.71
N TYR A 36 2.17 -1.57 12.77
CA TYR A 36 2.21 -2.78 11.96
C TYR A 36 3.47 -2.90 11.09
N PHE A 37 3.89 -1.79 10.47
CA PHE A 37 5.14 -1.69 9.71
C PHE A 37 6.34 -1.21 10.54
N GLY A 38 6.16 -0.95 11.84
CA GLY A 38 7.24 -0.48 12.72
C GLY A 38 7.84 0.88 12.35
N GLY A 39 7.13 1.70 11.57
CA GLY A 39 7.62 3.01 11.10
C GLY A 39 8.72 2.92 10.04
N LEU A 40 8.91 1.76 9.41
CA LEU A 40 9.93 1.54 8.39
C LEU A 40 9.42 1.94 7.01
N ASN A 41 10.30 2.51 6.19
CA ASN A 41 10.01 2.77 4.76
C ASN A 41 10.50 1.64 3.85
N TYR A 42 11.43 0.80 4.30
CA TYR A 42 12.01 -0.32 3.56
C TYR A 42 12.15 -1.53 4.47
N PHE A 43 11.91 -2.72 3.92
CA PHE A 43 11.78 -3.95 4.72
C PHE A 43 12.83 -5.01 4.35
N PHE A 44 14.08 -4.61 4.12
CA PHE A 44 15.15 -5.58 3.89
C PHE A 44 15.53 -6.27 5.22
N ALA A 45 15.28 -7.58 5.32
CA ALA A 45 15.51 -8.38 6.53
C ALA A 45 14.74 -7.89 7.78
N ALA A 46 13.57 -7.29 7.58
CA ALA A 46 12.65 -6.94 8.65
C ALA A 46 11.72 -8.13 8.96
N GLU A 47 11.12 -8.16 10.14
CA GLU A 47 10.16 -9.22 10.49
C GLU A 47 8.91 -9.19 9.59
N GLN A 48 8.59 -8.01 9.04
CA GLN A 48 7.46 -7.76 8.16
C GLN A 48 7.74 -8.12 6.69
N THR A 49 8.96 -8.55 6.31
CA THR A 49 9.32 -8.82 4.91
C THR A 49 8.41 -9.86 4.26
N ASP A 50 7.89 -10.81 5.02
CA ASP A 50 7.03 -11.88 4.50
C ASP A 50 5.55 -11.47 4.39
N PHE A 51 5.17 -10.25 4.76
CA PHE A 51 3.80 -9.77 4.59
C PHE A 51 3.42 -9.70 3.11
N THR A 52 2.24 -10.23 2.81
CA THR A 52 1.64 -10.26 1.47
C THR A 52 0.68 -9.09 1.26
N PRO A 53 0.27 -8.78 0.02
CA PRO A 53 -0.82 -7.85 -0.23
C PRO A 53 -2.08 -8.20 0.56
N GLU A 54 -2.42 -9.49 0.66
CA GLU A 54 -3.59 -9.98 1.38
C GLU A 54 -3.51 -9.70 2.88
N ASP A 55 -2.33 -9.87 3.50
CA ASP A 55 -2.12 -9.57 4.91
C ASP A 55 -2.33 -8.08 5.20
N VAL A 56 -1.82 -7.21 4.32
CA VAL A 56 -1.96 -5.75 4.47
C VAL A 56 -3.40 -5.31 4.23
N ILE A 57 -4.10 -5.88 3.26
CA ILE A 57 -5.53 -5.64 3.02
C ILE A 57 -6.35 -6.07 4.25
N ALA A 58 -6.07 -7.25 4.79
CA ALA A 58 -6.76 -7.78 5.97
C ALA A 58 -6.53 -6.89 7.21
N HIS A 59 -5.31 -6.39 7.42
CA HIS A 59 -4.99 -5.49 8.53
C HIS A 59 -5.68 -4.13 8.39
N ILE A 60 -5.63 -3.50 7.21
CA ILE A 60 -6.28 -2.20 6.96
C ILE A 60 -7.80 -2.32 6.98
N GLY A 61 -8.34 -3.49 6.61
CA GLY A 61 -9.77 -3.81 6.68
C GLY A 61 -10.61 -3.28 5.50
N VAL A 62 -9.97 -2.69 4.49
CA VAL A 62 -10.60 -2.31 3.22
C VAL A 62 -9.65 -2.53 2.04
N ASP A 63 -10.22 -2.80 0.88
CA ASP A 63 -9.47 -2.91 -0.37
C ASP A 63 -8.68 -1.62 -0.69
N PRO A 64 -7.56 -1.72 -1.43
CA PRO A 64 -6.83 -0.57 -1.92
C PRO A 64 -7.73 0.36 -2.73
N SER A 65 -7.44 1.65 -2.71
CA SER A 65 -8.11 2.62 -3.58
C SER A 65 -7.59 2.53 -5.02
N GLU A 66 -6.27 2.38 -5.18
CA GLU A 66 -5.61 2.34 -6.48
C GLU A 66 -4.48 1.31 -6.56
N TYR A 67 -4.21 0.88 -7.78
CA TYR A 67 -3.07 0.06 -8.16
C TYR A 67 -2.26 0.75 -9.26
N ARG A 68 -0.93 0.61 -9.23
CA ARG A 68 -0.06 0.82 -10.39
C ARG A 68 1.21 -0.02 -10.27
N TYR A 69 1.86 -0.28 -11.39
CA TYR A 69 3.17 -0.91 -11.44
C TYR A 69 4.30 0.13 -11.41
N ASP A 70 5.32 -0.11 -10.58
CA ASP A 70 6.56 0.66 -10.56
C ASP A 70 7.61 -0.06 -11.39
N ALA A 71 7.79 0.35 -12.64
CA ALA A 71 8.72 -0.27 -13.56
C ALA A 71 10.20 -0.08 -13.14
N GLU A 72 10.54 0.98 -12.40
CA GLU A 72 11.92 1.22 -11.94
C GLU A 72 12.31 0.25 -10.82
N ARG A 73 11.35 -0.10 -9.96
CA ARG A 73 11.57 -0.99 -8.81
C ARG A 73 11.18 -2.44 -9.09
N GLU A 74 10.50 -2.67 -10.21
CA GLU A 74 9.85 -3.92 -10.56
C GLU A 74 8.91 -4.38 -9.43
N ALA A 75 8.00 -3.49 -9.04
CA ALA A 75 7.16 -3.67 -7.86
C ALA A 75 5.71 -3.21 -8.08
N GLN A 76 4.79 -3.90 -7.43
CA GLN A 76 3.37 -3.56 -7.40
C GLN A 76 3.13 -2.47 -6.34
N ILE A 77 2.39 -1.42 -6.67
CA ILE A 77 1.99 -0.38 -5.72
C ILE A 77 0.49 -0.49 -5.47
N TYR A 78 0.11 -0.76 -4.23
CA TYR A 78 -1.26 -0.59 -3.74
C TYR A 78 -1.33 0.68 -2.88
N SER A 79 -2.37 1.48 -3.10
CA SER A 79 -2.54 2.79 -2.45
C SER A 79 -3.85 2.87 -1.70
N TRP A 80 -3.80 3.28 -0.44
CA TRP A 80 -5.00 3.56 0.36
C TRP A 80 -5.11 5.05 0.65
N TYR A 81 -6.26 5.63 0.31
CA TYR A 81 -6.57 7.02 0.61
C TYR A 81 -7.43 7.13 1.87
N ALA A 82 -7.05 8.05 2.77
CA ALA A 82 -7.80 8.32 4.01
C ALA A 82 -9.06 9.19 3.79
N ALA A 83 -9.10 9.90 2.67
CA ALA A 83 -10.19 10.78 2.30
C ALA A 83 -10.46 10.64 0.79
N LYS A 84 -11.55 11.27 0.30
CA LYS A 84 -11.73 11.41 -1.15
C LYS A 84 -10.57 12.15 -1.82
N SER A 85 -9.84 13.00 -1.09
CA SER A 85 -8.62 13.61 -1.60
C SER A 85 -7.48 12.59 -1.63
N LYS A 86 -6.81 12.48 -2.79
CA LYS A 86 -5.60 11.64 -2.96
C LYS A 86 -4.37 12.15 -2.19
N ALA A 87 -4.54 13.24 -1.44
CA ALA A 87 -3.45 13.91 -0.73
C ALA A 87 -2.99 13.12 0.51
N ARG A 88 -3.90 12.36 1.16
CA ARG A 88 -3.62 11.61 2.39
C ARG A 88 -3.59 10.12 2.07
N VAL A 89 -2.39 9.58 1.98
CA VAL A 89 -2.18 8.27 1.35
C VAL A 89 -1.11 7.45 2.06
N LEU A 90 -1.36 6.14 2.13
CA LEU A 90 -0.33 5.14 2.34
C LEU A 90 -0.12 4.38 1.02
N HIS A 91 1.08 4.50 0.46
CA HIS A 91 1.52 3.66 -0.66
C HIS A 91 2.30 2.48 -0.11
N VAL A 92 2.02 1.29 -0.61
CA VAL A 92 2.70 0.05 -0.21
C VAL A 92 3.19 -0.66 -1.46
N TRP A 93 4.49 -0.95 -1.49
CA TRP A 93 5.15 -1.64 -2.57
C TRP A 93 5.34 -3.11 -2.21
N PHE A 94 5.01 -3.97 -3.16
CA PHE A 94 5.27 -5.40 -3.08
C PHE A 94 6.15 -5.85 -4.23
N LYS A 95 7.17 -6.65 -3.91
CA LYS A 95 8.07 -7.28 -4.88
C LYS A 95 8.08 -8.77 -4.61
N ASP A 96 7.91 -9.58 -5.66
CA ASP A 96 7.82 -11.04 -5.57
C ASP A 96 6.74 -11.51 -4.55
N GLY A 97 5.62 -10.79 -4.49
CA GLY A 97 4.49 -11.07 -3.58
C GLY A 97 4.72 -10.66 -2.12
N LYS A 98 5.82 -9.96 -1.82
CA LYS A 98 6.27 -9.65 -0.46
C LYS A 98 6.45 -8.16 -0.23
N LEU A 99 6.22 -7.72 1.00
CA LEU A 99 6.36 -6.31 1.41
C LEU A 99 7.79 -5.82 1.18
N TYR A 100 7.91 -4.79 0.34
CA TYR A 100 9.21 -4.26 -0.11
C TYR A 100 9.49 -2.87 0.46
N ALA A 101 8.52 -1.96 0.35
CA ALA A 101 8.64 -0.59 0.82
C ALA A 101 7.26 0.01 1.13
N CYS A 102 7.24 1.11 1.87
CA CYS A 102 6.04 1.89 2.05
C CYS A 102 6.35 3.39 2.10
N GLY A 103 5.32 4.21 1.90
CA GLY A 103 5.43 5.66 1.97
C GLY A 103 4.11 6.27 2.42
N ALA A 104 4.16 6.98 3.55
CA ALA A 104 3.00 7.63 4.15
C ALA A 104 3.06 9.14 3.96
N TYR A 105 2.06 9.71 3.28
CA TYR A 105 2.06 11.12 2.87
C TYR A 105 0.84 11.86 3.42
N ASN A 106 1.10 13.03 4.02
CA ASN A 106 0.10 13.91 4.64
C ASN A 106 -0.85 13.25 5.66
N LEU A 107 -0.43 12.14 6.28
CA LEU A 107 -1.17 11.50 7.39
C LEU A 107 -0.95 12.21 8.73
N GLY A 108 -0.63 13.50 8.71
CA GLY A 108 -0.52 14.34 9.92
C GLY A 108 0.52 13.86 10.92
N PHE A 109 1.60 13.19 10.49
CA PHE A 109 2.71 12.89 11.38
C PHE A 109 3.41 14.19 11.80
N PRO A 110 3.78 14.33 13.09
CA PRO A 110 4.56 15.48 13.53
C PRO A 110 5.89 15.51 12.76
N LYS A 111 6.36 16.72 12.41
CA LYS A 111 7.71 16.88 11.88
C LYS A 111 8.68 16.31 12.91
N MET A 112 9.55 15.39 12.50
CA MET A 112 10.67 14.99 13.35
C MET A 112 11.51 16.25 13.62
N SER A 113 11.61 16.62 14.89
CA SER A 113 12.45 17.71 15.40
C SER A 113 13.92 17.34 15.38
#